data_AF-A0A4R5ADC5-F1
#
_entry.id   AF-A0A4R5ADC5-F1
#
_cell.length_a   1.000
_cell.length_b   1.000
_cell.length_c   1.000
_cell.angle_alpha   90.00
_cell.angle_beta   90.00
_cell.angle_gamma   90.00
#
_symmetry.space_group_name_H-M   'P 1'
#
loop_
_entity.id
_entity.type
_entity.pdbx_description
1 polymer ?
#
loop_
_entity_poly.entity_id
_entity_poly.type
_entity_poly.pdbx_seq_one_letter_code
_entity_poly.pdbx_strand_id
1 'polypeptide(L)'
;MNRIAATILSIQMIVVLLAVPVAINIADVGRGAAWLAGGGIALLCVLGAATVRRGRPGYVLGTAAQVGSVAAGFVVPEMLILGGIFAVLWFVLLRIGPQVEREKAAREAEQDGG
;
A
#
# COMPACT_ATOMS: atom_id res chain seq x y z
N MET A 1 14.74 -1.98 2.45
CA MET A 1 13.56 -1.45 1.71
C MET A 1 12.24 -1.49 2.49
N ASN A 2 12.08 -2.41 3.44
CA ASN A 2 10.85 -2.59 4.23
C ASN A 2 10.30 -1.31 4.90
N ARG A 3 11.16 -0.34 5.20
CA ARG A 3 10.73 0.97 5.76
C ARG A 3 9.94 1.80 4.74
N ILE A 4 10.41 1.89 3.49
CA ILE A 4 9.73 2.64 2.43
C ILE A 4 8.38 1.99 2.10
N ALA A 5 8.35 0.66 2.02
CA ALA A 5 7.10 -0.10 1.82
C ALA A 5 6.08 0.20 2.92
N ALA A 6 6.52 0.15 4.18
CA ALA A 6 5.67 0.45 5.32
C ALA A 6 5.18 1.90 5.28
N THR A 7 6.05 2.88 4.98
CA THR A 7 5.66 4.30 4.87
C THR A 7 4.61 4.52 3.78
N ILE A 8 4.79 3.93 2.59
CA ILE A 8 3.81 4.03 1.48
C ILE A 8 2.45 3.51 1.94
N LEU A 9 2.40 2.33 2.55
CA LEU A 9 1.14 1.73 3.04
C LEU A 9 0.52 2.52 4.20
N SER A 10 1.33 3.07 5.11
CA SER A 10 0.85 3.88 6.22
C SER A 10 0.23 5.20 5.74
N ILE A 11 0.85 5.88 4.78
CA ILE A 11 0.27 7.11 4.21
C ILE A 11 -0.99 6.76 3.40
N GLN A 12 -0.95 5.68 2.62
CA GLN A 12 -2.12 5.22 1.86
C GLN A 12 -3.32 4.94 2.77
N MET A 13 -3.10 4.32 3.93
CA MET A 13 -4.15 4.08 4.94
C MET A 13 -4.84 5.38 5.35
N ILE A 14 -4.06 6.43 5.64
CA ILE A 14 -4.60 7.74 6.03
C ILE A 14 -5.44 8.32 4.89
N VAL A 15 -4.92 8.27 3.66
CA VAL A 15 -5.61 8.75 2.45
C VAL A 15 -6.94 8.01 2.25
N VAL A 16 -6.96 6.69 2.42
CA VAL A 16 -8.18 5.87 2.30
C VAL A 16 -9.20 6.21 3.38
N LEU A 17 -8.77 6.43 4.62
CA LEU A 17 -9.68 6.85 5.70
C LEU A 17 -10.29 8.23 5.44
N LEU A 18 -9.51 9.16 4.88
CA LEU A 18 -10.01 10.47 4.44
C LEU A 18 -10.94 10.38 3.23
N ALA A 19 -10.85 9.31 2.44
CA ALA A 19 -11.76 9.05 1.33
C ALA A 19 -13.16 8.63 1.79
N VAL A 20 -13.31 8.04 2.99
CA VAL A 20 -14.61 7.56 3.48
C VAL A 20 -15.62 8.70 3.63
N PRO A 21 -15.30 9.85 4.26
CA PRO A 21 -16.18 11.00 4.27
C PRO A 21 -16.52 11.53 2.87
N VAL A 22 -15.57 11.50 1.94
CA VAL A 22 -15.77 11.92 0.54
C VAL A 22 -16.77 11.00 -0.15
N ALA A 23 -16.63 9.68 0.01
CA ALA A 23 -17.56 8.70 -0.52
C ALA A 23 -18.99 8.91 0.00
N ILE A 24 -19.13 9.25 1.29
CA ILE A 24 -20.43 9.45 1.93
C ILE A 24 -21.08 10.78 1.50
N ASN A 25 -20.32 11.89 1.50
CA ASN A 25 -20.89 13.22 1.34
C ASN A 25 -20.89 13.73 -0.10
N ILE A 26 -19.99 13.23 -0.95
CA ILE A 26 -19.86 13.66 -2.35
C ILE A 26 -20.38 12.60 -3.31
N ALA A 27 -20.07 11.32 -3.09
CA ALA A 27 -20.47 10.24 -3.98
C ALA A 27 -21.79 9.53 -3.58
N ASP A 28 -22.45 10.02 -2.52
CA ASP A 28 -23.72 9.50 -1.98
C ASP A 28 -23.73 7.97 -1.72
N VAL A 29 -22.56 7.44 -1.35
CA VAL A 29 -22.39 6.02 -1.02
C VAL A 29 -22.97 5.76 0.36
N GLY A 30 -23.77 4.70 0.48
CA GLY A 30 -24.31 4.26 1.77
C GLY A 30 -23.21 4.11 2.82
N ARG A 31 -23.42 4.70 4.01
CA ARG A 31 -22.45 4.75 5.12
C ARG A 31 -21.81 3.39 5.43
N GLY A 32 -22.60 2.32 5.43
CA GLY A 32 -22.10 0.96 5.67
C GLY A 32 -21.13 0.49 4.59
N ALA A 33 -21.45 0.70 3.32
CA ALA A 33 -20.59 0.33 2.20
C ALA A 33 -19.29 1.14 2.18
N ALA A 34 -19.37 2.45 2.44
CA ALA A 34 -18.20 3.32 2.51
C ALA A 34 -17.21 2.90 3.61
N TRP A 35 -17.71 2.60 4.81
CA TRP A 35 -16.88 2.12 5.91
C TRP A 35 -16.34 0.71 5.70
N LEU A 36 -17.11 -0.18 5.08
CA LEU A 36 -16.63 -1.53 4.74
C LEU A 36 -15.52 -1.49 3.70
N ALA A 37 -15.69 -0.71 2.63
CA ALA A 37 -14.69 -0.58 1.58
C ALA A 37 -13.42 0.13 2.09
N GLY A 38 -13.57 1.33 2.67
CA GLY A 38 -12.45 2.10 3.19
C GLY A 38 -11.76 1.41 4.37
N GLY A 39 -12.53 0.86 5.30
CA GLY A 39 -12.00 0.09 6.43
C GLY A 39 -11.27 -1.18 6.00
N GLY A 40 -11.80 -1.92 5.01
CA GLY A 40 -11.16 -3.10 4.45
C GLY A 40 -9.82 -2.78 3.80
N ILE A 41 -9.75 -1.73 2.98
CA ILE A 41 -8.51 -1.29 2.34
C ILE A 41 -7.51 -0.77 3.38
N ALA A 42 -7.97 0.02 4.36
CA ALA A 42 -7.13 0.50 5.46
C ALA A 42 -6.54 -0.66 6.28
N LEU A 43 -7.34 -1.69 6.55
CA LEU A 43 -6.87 -2.90 7.23
C LEU A 43 -5.82 -3.64 6.41
N LEU A 44 -6.01 -3.80 5.09
CA LEU A 44 -4.99 -4.37 4.21
C LEU A 44 -3.69 -3.56 4.23
N CYS A 45 -3.78 -2.22 4.28
CA CYS A 45 -2.61 -1.36 4.41
C CYS A 45 -1.85 -1.59 5.72
N VAL A 46 -2.57 -1.66 6.85
CA VAL A 46 -1.98 -1.92 8.17
C VAL A 46 -1.34 -3.30 8.22
N LEU A 47 -2.06 -4.33 7.79
CA LEU A 47 -1.57 -5.71 7.78
C LEU A 47 -0.36 -5.84 6.85
N GLY A 48 -0.42 -5.23 5.66
CA GLY A 48 0.71 -5.16 4.74
C GLY A 48 1.92 -4.47 5.37
N ALA A 49 1.75 -3.32 6.01
CA ALA A 49 2.84 -2.59 6.66
C ALA A 49 3.45 -3.37 7.84
N ALA A 50 2.63 -4.07 8.62
CA ALA A 50 3.09 -4.91 9.72
C ALA A 50 3.84 -6.16 9.24
N THR A 51 3.41 -6.75 8.12
CA THR A 51 3.93 -8.03 7.61
C THR A 51 5.01 -7.87 6.54
N VAL A 52 5.23 -6.68 5.98
CA VAL A 52 6.31 -6.47 4.99
C VAL A 52 7.70 -6.72 5.58
N ARG A 53 7.83 -6.59 6.91
CA ARG A 53 9.05 -6.97 7.65
C ARG A 53 9.29 -8.49 7.68
N ARG A 54 8.24 -9.30 7.48
CA ARG A 54 8.28 -10.77 7.45
C ARG A 54 8.45 -11.35 6.04
N GLY A 55 8.68 -10.52 5.02
CA GLY A 55 9.01 -10.96 3.66
C GLY A 55 7.80 -11.08 2.73
N ARG A 56 7.76 -12.16 1.92
CA ARG A 56 6.79 -12.38 0.82
C ARG A 56 5.31 -12.09 1.15
N PRO A 57 4.73 -12.50 2.30
CA PRO A 57 3.31 -12.27 2.55
C PRO A 57 2.92 -10.79 2.64
N GLY A 58 3.80 -9.91 3.14
CA GLY A 58 3.50 -8.49 3.22
C GLY A 58 3.46 -7.78 1.86
N TYR A 59 4.26 -8.25 0.89
CA TYR A 59 4.21 -7.74 -0.47
C TYR A 59 2.90 -8.12 -1.19
N VAL A 60 2.37 -9.32 -0.92
CA VAL A 60 1.08 -9.76 -1.46
C VAL A 60 -0.06 -8.92 -0.87
N LEU A 61 -0.07 -8.71 0.45
CA LEU A 61 -1.08 -7.89 1.12
C LEU A 61 -1.05 -6.43 0.66
N GLY A 62 0.14 -5.85 0.50
CA GLY A 62 0.25 -4.49 -0.03
C GLY A 62 -0.22 -4.39 -1.49
N THR A 63 0.02 -5.41 -2.32
CA THR A 63 -0.52 -5.45 -3.69
C THR A 63 -2.04 -5.56 -3.70
N ALA A 64 -2.62 -6.35 -2.79
CA ALA A 64 -4.08 -6.40 -2.61
C ALA A 64 -4.64 -5.04 -2.17
N ALA A 65 -3.95 -4.32 -1.28
CA ALA A 65 -4.33 -2.97 -0.88
C ALA A 65 -4.31 -1.99 -2.05
N GLN A 66 -3.33 -2.09 -2.97
CA GLN A 66 -3.28 -1.26 -4.18
C GLN A 66 -4.46 -1.53 -5.12
N VAL A 67 -4.74 -2.81 -5.40
CA VAL A 67 -5.88 -3.19 -6.24
C VAL A 67 -7.19 -2.71 -5.63
N GLY A 68 -7.36 -2.87 -4.31
CA GLY A 68 -8.53 -2.36 -3.60
C GLY A 68 -8.65 -0.83 -3.68
N SER A 69 -7.54 -0.11 -3.54
CA SER A 69 -7.52 1.37 -3.62
C SER A 69 -7.88 1.87 -5.02
N VAL A 70 -7.35 1.24 -6.07
CA VAL A 70 -7.69 1.57 -7.47
C VAL A 70 -9.16 1.21 -7.75
N ALA A 71 -9.64 0.08 -7.25
CA ALA A 71 -11.04 -0.33 -7.39
C ALA A 71 -12.00 0.67 -6.70
N ALA A 72 -11.63 1.17 -5.50
CA ALA A 72 -12.38 2.22 -4.81
C ALA A 72 -12.44 3.53 -5.62
N GLY A 73 -11.44 3.78 -6.47
CA GLY A 73 -11.41 4.88 -7.42
C GLY A 73 -12.58 4.90 -8.42
N PHE A 74 -13.18 3.76 -8.75
CA PHE A 74 -14.35 3.75 -9.63
C PHE A 74 -15.62 4.26 -8.95
N VAL A 75 -15.65 4.24 -7.62
CA VAL A 75 -16.76 4.77 -6.82
C VAL A 75 -16.51 6.24 -6.49
N VAL A 76 -15.27 6.58 -6.16
CA VAL A 76 -14.82 7.95 -5.88
C VAL A 76 -13.72 8.29 -6.90
N PRO A 77 -14.03 8.94 -8.03
CA PRO A 77 -13.09 9.20 -9.13
C PRO A 77 -11.74 9.81 -8.70
N GLU A 78 -11.76 10.64 -7.67
CA GLU A 78 -10.59 11.29 -7.07
C GLU A 78 -9.61 10.27 -6.46
N MET A 79 -10.11 9.13 -5.99
CA MET A 79 -9.30 8.00 -5.52
C MET A 79 -8.60 7.26 -6.67
N LEU A 80 -9.02 7.38 -7.94
CA LEU A 80 -8.24 6.80 -9.05
C LEU A 80 -6.87 7.47 -9.16
N ILE A 81 -6.82 8.79 -9.00
CA ILE A 81 -5.56 9.54 -9.06
C ILE A 81 -4.68 9.16 -7.88
N LEU A 82 -5.23 9.26 -6.65
CA LEU A 82 -4.49 8.96 -5.42
C LEU A 82 -4.05 7.49 -5.37
N GLY A 83 -4.99 6.55 -5.53
CA GLY A 83 -4.71 5.12 -5.55
C GLY A 83 -3.79 4.73 -6.70
N GLY A 84 -3.90 5.37 -7.86
CA GLY A 84 -2.98 5.19 -8.98
C GLY A 84 -1.54 5.58 -8.64
N ILE A 85 -1.34 6.74 -7.98
CA ILE A 85 -0.01 7.18 -7.55
C ILE A 85 0.60 6.16 -6.57
N PHE A 86 -0.15 5.72 -5.56
CA PHE A 86 0.34 4.72 -4.62
C PHE A 86 0.61 3.38 -5.29
N ALA A 87 -0.21 2.97 -6.27
CA ALA A 87 -0.01 1.74 -7.03
C ALA A 87 1.27 1.81 -7.85
N VAL A 88 1.57 2.94 -8.48
CA VAL A 88 2.82 3.17 -9.22
C VAL A 88 4.02 3.13 -8.27
N LEU A 89 3.97 3.85 -7.16
CA LEU A 89 5.05 3.85 -6.16
C LEU A 89 5.31 2.44 -5.61
N TRP A 90 4.24 1.69 -5.35
CA TRP A 90 4.31 0.30 -4.90
C TRP A 90 4.93 -0.61 -5.95
N PHE A 91 4.50 -0.49 -7.21
CA PHE A 91 5.04 -1.29 -8.31
C PHE A 91 6.53 -1.03 -8.54
N VAL A 92 6.95 0.24 -8.50
CA VAL A 92 8.36 0.63 -8.58
C VAL A 92 9.15 -0.02 -7.43
N LEU A 93 8.60 -0.01 -6.22
CA LEU A 93 9.24 -0.65 -5.07
C LEU A 93 9.39 -2.17 -5.25
N LEU A 94 8.38 -2.86 -5.80
CA LEU A 94 8.45 -4.28 -6.10
C LEU A 94 9.51 -4.61 -7.17
N ARG A 95 9.73 -3.70 -8.15
CA ARG A 95 10.72 -3.88 -9.21
C ARG A 95 12.15 -3.63 -8.74
N ILE A 96 12.38 -2.56 -7.98
CA ILE A 96 13.70 -2.21 -7.43
C ILE A 96 14.06 -3.14 -6.26
N GLY A 97 13.04 -3.73 -5.64
CA GLY A 97 13.09 -4.69 -4.55
C GLY A 97 14.29 -5.67 -4.59
N PRO A 98 14.27 -6.59 -5.56
CA PRO A 98 15.27 -7.65 -5.66
C PRO A 98 16.68 -7.14 -5.95
N GLN A 99 16.84 -5.98 -6.58
CA GLN A 99 18.15 -5.43 -6.93
C GLN A 99 18.86 -4.92 -5.68
N VAL A 100 18.18 -4.11 -4.88
CA VAL A 100 18.75 -3.52 -3.65
C VAL A 100 19.05 -4.58 -2.60
N GLU A 101 18.24 -5.63 -2.51
CA GLU A 101 18.48 -6.70 -1.54
C GLU A 101 19.72 -7.54 -1.91
N ARG A 102 20.00 -7.71 -3.21
CA ARG A 102 21.24 -8.36 -3.71
C ARG A 102 22.47 -7.51 -3.41
N GLU A 103 22.38 -6.20 -3.63
CA GLU A 103 23.49 -5.28 -3.33
C GLU A 103 23.78 -5.22 -1.83
N LYS A 104 22.75 -5.26 -0.97
CA LYS A 104 22.91 -5.36 0.48
C LYS A 104 23.59 -6.66 0.89
N ALA A 105 23.14 -7.79 0.37
CA ALA A 105 23.73 -9.09 0.67
C ALA A 105 25.21 -9.18 0.25
N ALA A 106 25.58 -8.58 -0.90
CA ALA A 106 26.97 -8.52 -1.36
C ALA A 106 27.86 -7.70 -0.40
N ARG A 107 27.38 -6.53 0.06
CA ARG A 107 28.11 -5.68 1.03
C ARG A 107 28.28 -6.35 2.39
N GLU A 108 27.26 -7.07 2.86
CA GLU A 108 27.31 -7.80 4.13
C GLU A 108 28.33 -8.95 4.04
N ALA A 109 28.41 -9.66 2.91
CA ALA A 109 29.42 -10.71 2.69
C ALA A 109 30.86 -10.16 2.60
N GLU A 110 31.06 -8.96 2.05
CA GLU A 110 32.37 -8.29 2.03
C GLU A 110 32.80 -7.78 3.42
N GLN A 111 31.85 -7.41 4.28
CA GLN A 111 32.14 -6.94 5.65
C GLN A 111 32.40 -8.08 6.65
N ASP A 112 31.79 -9.25 6.45
CA ASP A 112 32.00 -10.43 7.33
C ASP A 112 33.26 -11.24 6.95
N GLY A 113 33.83 -10.97 5.78
CA GLY A 113 35.03 -11.66 5.25
C GLY A 113 36.35 -10.90 5.43
N GLY A 114 36.36 -9.74 6.09
CA GLY A 114 37.55 -8.93 6.40
C GLY A 114 37.80 -8.82 7.90
#